data_AF-A0A1D6G1V9-F1
#
_entry.id   AF-A0A1D6G1V9-F1
#
_cell.length_a   1.000
_cell.length_b   1.000
_cell.length_c   1.000
_cell.angle_alpha   90.00
_cell.angle_beta   90.00
_cell.angle_gamma   90.00
#
_symmetry.space_group_name_H-M   'P 1'
#
loop_
_entity.id
_entity.type
_entity.pdbx_description
1 polymer ?
#
loop_
_entity_poly.entity_id
_entity_poly.type
_entity_poly.pdbx_seq_one_letter_code
_entity_poly.pdbx_strand_id
1 'polypeptide(L)'
;MLLEPYNQIDHPECKSRPDSGLSAITELDPGYITGPLSSVWKEWVKWCVEFGIEANAIIAVPYDWRLPPSMLEERDLYFHKLNRISKS
;
A
#
# COMPACT_ATOMS: atom_id res chain seq x y z
N MET A 1 13.04 -6.85 0.06
CA MET A 1 13.37 -6.97 -1.38
C MET A 1 13.82 -5.61 -1.85
N LEU A 2 15.03 -5.49 -2.37
CA LEU A 2 15.60 -4.20 -2.81
C LEU A 2 15.29 -4.00 -4.28
N LEU A 3 15.03 -2.75 -4.66
CA LEU A 3 14.98 -2.36 -6.07
C LEU A 3 16.41 -2.30 -6.61
N GLU A 4 16.56 -2.51 -7.92
CA GLU A 4 17.83 -2.30 -8.59
C GLU A 4 18.27 -0.83 -8.44
N PRO A 5 19.49 -0.54 -7.96
CA PRO A 5 19.86 0.80 -7.50
C PRO A 5 19.82 1.89 -8.58
N TYR A 6 20.04 1.52 -9.84
CA TYR A 6 20.25 2.48 -10.93
C TYR A 6 18.99 2.78 -11.74
N ASN A 7 18.12 1.80 -11.90
CA ASN A 7 16.92 1.90 -12.74
C ASN A 7 15.62 1.71 -11.93
N GLN A 8 15.73 1.46 -10.62
CA GLN A 8 14.60 1.32 -9.70
C GLN A 8 13.57 0.28 -10.14
N ILE A 9 14.00 -0.73 -10.91
CA ILE A 9 13.13 -1.83 -11.33
C ILE A 9 13.21 -2.98 -10.33
N ASP A 10 12.18 -3.81 -10.36
CA ASP A 10 12.20 -5.08 -9.65
C ASP A 10 13.23 -6.03 -10.25
N HIS A 11 13.74 -6.96 -9.43
CA HIS A 11 14.59 -8.04 -9.93
C HIS A 11 13.85 -8.83 -11.03
N PRO A 12 14.53 -9.25 -12.13
CA PRO A 12 13.86 -9.91 -13.27
C PRO A 12 13.00 -11.12 -12.88
N GLU A 13 13.43 -11.87 -11.86
CA GLU A 13 12.74 -13.07 -11.38
C GLU A 13 11.66 -12.80 -10.33
N CYS A 14 11.57 -11.58 -9.80
CA CYS A 14 10.64 -11.28 -8.72
C CYS A 14 10.06 -9.87 -8.84
N LYS A 15 8.79 -9.79 -9.23
CA LYS A 15 8.03 -8.53 -9.30
C LYS A 15 7.30 -8.28 -7.99
N SER A 16 7.63 -7.19 -7.31
CA SER A 16 6.97 -6.80 -6.06
C SER A 16 5.84 -5.82 -6.34
N ARG A 17 4.66 -6.04 -5.78
CA ARG A 17 3.53 -5.10 -5.85
C ARG A 17 2.95 -4.89 -4.45
N PRO A 18 2.41 -3.69 -4.16
CA PRO A 18 1.69 -3.48 -2.92
C PRO A 18 0.48 -4.42 -2.86
N ASP A 19 0.17 -4.88 -1.64
CA ASP A 19 -1.07 -5.59 -1.37
C ASP A 19 -2.28 -4.66 -1.55
N SER A 20 -3.50 -5.17 -1.42
CA SER A 20 -4.74 -4.42 -1.63
C SER A 20 -5.70 -4.51 -0.44
N GLY A 21 -6.66 -3.58 -0.35
CA GLY A 21 -7.66 -3.56 0.71
C GLY A 21 -7.13 -3.03 2.06
N LEU A 22 -8.00 -3.02 3.07
CA LEU A 22 -7.68 -2.47 4.39
C LEU A 22 -6.58 -3.24 5.12
N SER A 23 -6.48 -4.55 4.91
CA SER A 23 -5.42 -5.38 5.50
C SER A 23 -4.01 -4.88 5.16
N ALA A 24 -3.84 -4.36 3.95
CA ALA A 24 -2.56 -3.83 3.47
C ALA A 24 -2.05 -2.60 4.25
N ILE A 25 -2.92 -1.96 5.05
CA ILE A 25 -2.57 -0.78 5.84
C ILE A 25 -2.75 -1.00 7.35
N THR A 26 -3.53 -2.00 7.80
CA THR A 26 -3.81 -2.17 9.23
C THR A 26 -2.61 -2.69 10.00
N GLU A 27 -1.94 -3.71 9.46
CA GLU A 27 -0.85 -4.41 10.13
C GLU A 27 0.26 -4.74 9.13
N LEU A 28 1.49 -4.80 9.62
CA LEU A 28 2.63 -5.33 8.89
C LEU A 28 3.07 -6.62 9.54
N ASP A 29 3.15 -7.69 8.74
CA ASP A 29 3.53 -9.02 9.19
C ASP A 29 4.90 -9.00 9.91
N PRO A 30 5.10 -9.88 10.89
CA PRO A 30 6.41 -10.07 11.52
C PRO A 30 7.48 -10.39 10.47
N GLY A 31 8.65 -9.78 10.58
CA GLY A 31 9.71 -10.06 9.61
C GLY A 31 10.90 -9.11 9.69
N TYR A 32 11.69 -9.11 8.62
CA TYR A 32 12.96 -8.39 8.56
C TYR A 32 12.83 -6.87 8.83
N ILE A 33 11.70 -6.26 8.45
CA ILE A 33 11.46 -4.82 8.62
C ILE A 33 10.88 -4.50 10.00
N THR A 34 9.96 -5.32 10.48
CA THR A 34 9.10 -5.00 11.63
C THR A 34 9.49 -5.73 12.91
N GLY A 35 10.26 -6.83 12.82
CA GLY A 35 10.48 -7.75 13.93
C GLY A 35 9.17 -8.42 14.34
N PRO A 36 8.53 -8.01 15.46
CA PRO A 36 7.16 -8.42 15.80
C PRO A 36 6.09 -7.81 14.86
N LEU A 37 4.87 -8.37 14.94
CA LEU A 37 3.69 -7.81 14.27
C LEU A 37 3.54 -6.33 14.64
N SER A 38 3.45 -5.47 13.63
CA SER A 38 3.35 -4.03 13.82
C SER A 38 1.98 -3.54 13.38
N SER A 39 1.21 -2.98 14.33
CA SER A 39 -0.05 -2.30 14.03
C SER A 39 0.26 -0.89 13.51
N VAL A 40 -0.24 -0.57 12.31
CA VAL A 40 -0.03 0.73 11.65
C VAL A 40 -1.32 1.55 11.71
N TRP A 41 -2.37 1.13 10.99
CA TRP A 41 -3.65 1.84 10.95
C TRP A 41 -4.81 1.08 11.61
N LYS A 42 -4.57 -0.09 12.19
CA LYS A 42 -5.62 -0.96 12.76
C LYS A 42 -6.53 -0.23 13.76
N GLU A 43 -5.94 0.46 14.73
CA GLU A 43 -6.75 1.16 15.74
C GLU A 43 -7.52 2.32 15.13
N TRP A 44 -6.93 3.06 14.19
CA TRP A 44 -7.65 4.15 13.50
C TRP A 44 -8.84 3.63 12.69
N VAL A 45 -8.66 2.56 11.92
CA VAL A 45 -9.76 1.92 11.17
C VAL A 45 -10.85 1.42 12.12
N LYS A 46 -10.47 0.78 13.23
CA LYS A 46 -11.40 0.32 14.25
C LYS A 46 -12.22 1.48 14.83
N TRP A 47 -11.58 2.59 15.17
CA TRP A 47 -12.26 3.79 15.65
C TRP A 47 -13.25 4.32 14.61
N CYS A 48 -12.84 4.46 13.35
CA CYS A 48 -13.77 4.90 12.29
C CYS A 48 -15.04 4.05 12.24
N VAL A 49 -14.90 2.73 12.32
CA VAL A 49 -16.04 1.80 12.33
C VAL A 49 -16.90 1.94 13.58
N GLU A 50 -16.29 2.08 14.76
CA GLU A 50 -17.00 2.32 16.03
C GLU A 50 -17.78 3.64 16.02
N PHE A 51 -17.29 4.65 15.31
CA PHE A 51 -17.95 5.94 15.11
C PHE A 51 -19.03 5.92 14.00
N GLY A 52 -19.29 4.76 13.39
CA GLY A 52 -20.37 4.56 12.41
C GLY A 52 -19.96 4.75 10.95
N ILE A 53 -18.66 4.84 10.65
CA ILE A 53 -18.18 4.78 9.26
C ILE A 53 -18.23 3.32 8.81
N GLU A 54 -18.97 3.03 7.75
CA GLU A 54 -19.01 1.67 7.19
C GLU A 54 -17.61 1.26 6.70
N ALA A 55 -17.18 0.03 6.98
CA ALA A 55 -15.83 -0.42 6.64
C ALA A 55 -15.55 -0.37 5.13
N ASN A 56 -16.56 -0.59 4.29
CA ASN A 56 -16.50 -0.46 2.83
C ASN A 56 -16.38 1.00 2.34
N ALA A 57 -16.70 1.99 3.18
CA ALA A 57 -16.52 3.41 2.87
C ALA A 57 -15.06 3.86 3.09
N ILE A 58 -14.24 3.05 3.77
CA ILE A 58 -12.81 3.31 3.96
C ILE A 58 -12.03 2.61 2.84
N ILE A 59 -11.42 3.39 1.96
CA ILE A 59 -10.67 2.88 0.82
C ILE A 59 -9.18 3.02 1.10
N ALA A 60 -8.49 1.88 1.24
CA ALA A 60 -7.04 1.85 1.29
C ALA A 60 -6.45 1.95 -0.12
N VAL A 61 -5.46 2.83 -0.30
CA VAL A 61 -4.73 2.98 -1.58
C VAL A 61 -3.22 2.78 -1.37
N PRO A 62 -2.79 1.58 -0.98
CA PRO A 62 -1.37 1.27 -0.77
C PRO A 62 -0.57 1.41 -2.06
N TYR A 63 0.71 1.74 -1.92
CA TYR A 63 1.64 1.94 -3.04
C TYR A 63 3.04 1.47 -2.67
N ASP A 64 3.88 1.30 -3.68
CA ASP A 64 5.29 0.97 -3.47
C ASP A 64 6.07 2.21 -3.02
N TRP A 65 6.14 2.41 -1.71
CA TRP A 65 6.77 3.56 -1.07
C TRP A 65 8.27 3.69 -1.37
N ARG A 66 8.90 2.69 -1.98
CA ARG A 66 10.31 2.74 -2.41
C ARG A 66 10.50 3.55 -3.70
N LEU A 67 9.42 3.75 -4.47
CA LEU A 67 9.48 4.40 -5.78
C LEU A 67 9.18 5.90 -5.73
N PRO A 68 9.85 6.72 -6.57
CA PRO A 68 9.44 8.10 -6.79
C PRO A 68 8.09 8.18 -7.55
N PRO A 69 7.39 9.32 -7.47
CA PRO A 69 6.09 9.50 -8.12
C PRO A 69 6.07 9.19 -9.63
N SER A 70 7.10 9.59 -10.38
CA SER A 70 7.17 9.30 -11.81
C SER A 70 7.15 7.80 -12.09
N MET A 71 7.87 7.02 -11.30
CA MET A 71 7.93 5.55 -11.45
C MET A 71 6.66 4.87 -10.95
N LEU A 72 5.98 5.40 -9.93
CA LEU A 72 4.66 4.92 -9.52
C LEU A 72 3.64 5.05 -10.66
N GLU A 73 3.75 6.11 -11.45
CA GLU A 73 2.91 6.30 -12.61
C GLU A 73 3.33 5.40 -13.77
N GLU A 74 4.58 5.50 -14.22
CA GLU A 74 5.06 4.75 -15.39
C GLU A 74 4.97 3.23 -15.21
N ARG A 75 5.27 2.70 -14.02
CA ARG A 75 5.26 1.26 -13.74
C ARG A 75 3.87 0.73 -13.41
N ASP A 76 3.13 1.45 -12.57
CA ASP A 76 1.93 0.92 -11.92
C ASP A 76 0.65 1.67 -12.27
N LEU A 77 0.73 2.76 -13.06
CA LEU A 77 -0.38 3.66 -13.37
C LEU A 77 -1.08 4.17 -12.10
N TYR A 78 -0.30 4.41 -11.04
CA TYR A 78 -0.84 4.63 -9.70
C TYR A 78 -1.81 5.81 -9.64
N PHE A 79 -1.43 6.97 -10.19
CA PHE A 79 -2.28 8.16 -10.12
C PHE A 79 -3.47 8.06 -11.06
N HIS A 80 -3.33 7.40 -12.21
CA HIS A 80 -4.47 7.07 -13.06
C HIS A 80 -5.49 6.18 -12.34
N LYS A 81 -5.05 5.16 -11.61
CA LYS A 81 -5.93 4.30 -10.81
C LYS A 81 -6.56 5.06 -9.65
N LEU A 82 -5.80 5.89 -8.95
CA LEU A 82 -6.29 6.73 -7.86
C LEU A 82 -7.40 7.68 -8.33
N ASN A 83 -7.24 8.31 -9.49
CA ASN A 83 -8.25 9.18 -10.09
C ASN A 83 -9.54 8.44 -10.53
N ARG A 84 -9.47 7.13 -10.76
CA ARG A 84 -10.66 6.32 -11.03
C ARG A 84 -11.44 6.02 -9.76
N ILE A 85 -10.73 5.75 -8.66
CA ILE A 85 -11.31 5.51 -7.33
C ILE A 85 -11.99 6.77 -6.80
N SER A 86 -11.41 7.95 -7.01
CA SER A 86 -12.01 9.21 -6.54
C SER A 86 -13.29 9.62 -7.29
N LYS A 87 -13.61 8.95 -8.40
CA LYS A 87 -14.78 9.24 -9.24
C LYS A 87 -15.89 8.20 -9.12
N SER A 88 -15.67 7.10 -8.38
CA SER A 88 -16.67 6.07 -8.09
C SER A 88 -17.40 6.39 -6.79
#